data_AF-A0A3R7EHY7-F1
#
_entry.id   AF-A0A3R7EHY7-F1
#
_cell.length_a   1.000
_cell.length_b   1.000
_cell.length_c   1.000
_cell.angle_alpha   90.00
_cell.angle_beta   90.00
_cell.angle_gamma   90.00
#
_symmetry.space_group_name_H-M   'P 1'
#
loop_
_entity.id
_entity.type
_entity.pdbx_description
1 polymer ?
#
loop_
_entity_poly.entity_id
_entity_poly.type
_entity_poly.pdbx_seq_one_letter_code
_entity_poly.pdbx_strand_id
1 'polypeptide(L)'
;MMKTAVVLFVMAVATVSEDKITPGVVQSLQQSSTANVAVALDIVSHVSGHTSLYNHAKCVTLDAVGGVFQCAALTKDEICSFAALPEVREIVAIVPFDSDITPKPADALTTTAATINLCPLNIIPKHTTDAATPSACDKPVEDVDFEGNDIKFTQRSNSDDCCDDCAKTPGCVVYVWTPWEDGTCFLKWKAGKSVHKWGAKAAKVANSVGSCQAAQANVDYNGNDIDRIYADKDDCCALCLKADNCKGYSHYQGYCYLKGELGNASYKEGVTSGVRD
;
A
#
# COMPACT_ATOMS: atom_id res chain seq x y z
N MET A 1 39.85 -36.76 -0.92
CA MET A 1 39.14 -35.51 -1.28
C MET A 1 37.66 -35.72 -0.99
N MET A 2 37.22 -35.43 0.23
CA MET A 2 35.82 -35.55 0.66
C MET A 2 35.08 -34.27 0.26
N LYS A 3 34.05 -34.38 -0.58
CA LYS A 3 33.12 -33.29 -0.87
C LYS A 3 32.01 -33.35 0.17
N THR A 4 32.07 -32.46 1.16
CA THR A 4 31.04 -32.27 2.17
C THR A 4 29.82 -31.63 1.50
N ALA A 5 28.73 -32.39 1.33
CA ALA A 5 27.45 -31.85 0.93
C ALA A 5 26.73 -31.33 2.19
N VAL A 6 26.59 -30.01 2.31
CA VAL A 6 25.74 -29.39 3.32
C VAL A 6 24.30 -29.53 2.85
N VAL A 7 23.56 -30.48 3.41
CA VAL A 7 22.11 -30.55 3.27
C VAL A 7 21.55 -29.46 4.19
N LEU A 8 21.17 -28.32 3.61
CA LEU A 8 20.35 -27.33 4.32
C LEU A 8 18.97 -27.96 4.56
N PHE A 9 18.70 -28.34 5.80
CA PHE A 9 17.34 -28.61 6.26
C PHE A 9 16.60 -27.26 6.29
N VAL A 10 15.85 -26.96 5.23
CA VAL A 10 14.80 -25.93 5.30
C VAL A 10 13.70 -26.53 6.17
N MET A 11 13.66 -26.15 7.45
CA MET A 11 12.48 -26.41 8.27
C MET A 11 11.34 -25.58 7.67
N ALA A 12 10.47 -26.25 6.93
CA ALA A 12 9.24 -25.66 6.43
C ALA A 12 8.40 -25.22 7.64
N VAL A 13 8.26 -23.91 7.83
CA VAL A 13 7.28 -23.33 8.74
C VAL A 13 5.92 -23.44 8.06
N ALA A 14 5.38 -24.66 8.01
CA ALA A 14 4.14 -24.99 7.31
C ALA A 14 3.12 -25.58 8.29
N THR A 15 2.58 -24.74 9.18
CA THR A 15 1.37 -25.08 9.99
C THR A 15 0.57 -23.87 10.48
N VAL A 16 1.10 -22.65 10.52
CA VAL A 16 0.54 -21.58 11.39
C VAL A 16 -0.81 -20.98 10.93
N SER A 17 -1.16 -20.99 9.62
CA SER A 17 -2.39 -20.34 9.13
C SER A 17 -3.64 -21.22 9.16
N GLU A 18 -3.50 -22.55 9.02
CA GLU A 18 -4.64 -23.49 9.02
C GLU A 18 -5.24 -23.67 10.41
N ASP A 19 -4.41 -23.63 11.45
CA ASP A 19 -4.83 -23.78 12.85
C ASP A 19 -5.77 -22.66 13.33
N LYS A 20 -5.88 -21.57 12.55
CA LYS A 20 -6.70 -20.40 12.89
C LYS A 20 -8.14 -20.51 12.37
N ILE A 21 -8.43 -21.36 11.38
CA ILE A 21 -9.77 -21.42 10.75
C ILE A 21 -10.54 -22.62 11.28
N THR A 22 -11.68 -22.37 11.92
CA THR A 22 -12.50 -23.45 12.47
C THR A 22 -13.22 -24.26 11.37
N PRO A 23 -13.54 -25.55 11.64
CA PRO A 23 -14.26 -26.40 10.69
C PRO A 23 -15.62 -25.84 10.24
N GLY A 24 -16.30 -25.06 11.09
CA GLY A 24 -17.57 -24.43 10.73
C GLY A 24 -17.46 -23.44 9.56
N VAL A 25 -16.31 -22.76 9.43
CA VAL A 25 -16.05 -21.84 8.30
C VAL A 25 -15.86 -22.63 7.01
N VAL A 26 -15.10 -23.73 7.09
CA VAL A 26 -14.90 -24.65 5.96
C VAL A 26 -16.24 -25.18 5.46
N GLN A 27 -17.10 -25.65 6.38
CA GLN A 27 -18.43 -26.16 6.04
C GLN A 27 -19.32 -25.09 5.42
N SER A 28 -19.27 -23.86 5.93
CA SER A 28 -20.03 -22.73 5.37
C SER A 28 -19.62 -22.43 3.93
N LEU A 29 -18.31 -22.44 3.65
CA LEU A 29 -17.77 -22.20 2.30
C LEU A 29 -17.97 -23.37 1.32
N GLN A 30 -18.27 -24.57 1.81
CA GLN A 30 -18.71 -25.68 0.95
C GLN A 30 -20.14 -25.50 0.47
N GLN A 31 -20.98 -24.82 1.27
CA GLN A 31 -22.40 -24.61 0.98
C GLN A 31 -22.66 -23.30 0.24
N SER A 32 -21.76 -22.31 0.37
CA SER A 32 -21.90 -20.96 -0.16
C SER A 32 -20.55 -20.42 -0.64
N SER A 33 -20.57 -19.52 -1.63
CA SER A 33 -19.36 -18.81 -2.08
C SER A 33 -18.79 -17.84 -1.04
N THR A 34 -19.59 -17.49 -0.02
CA THR A 34 -19.20 -16.57 1.06
C THR A 34 -19.68 -17.06 2.42
N ALA A 35 -18.94 -16.74 3.48
CA ALA A 35 -19.28 -17.05 4.87
C ALA A 35 -19.31 -15.80 5.76
N ASN A 36 -20.20 -15.80 6.76
CA ASN A 36 -20.17 -14.85 7.85
C ASN A 36 -19.28 -15.41 8.95
N VAL A 37 -18.33 -14.62 9.44
CA VAL A 37 -17.32 -15.08 10.40
C VAL A 37 -17.06 -14.06 11.49
N ALA A 38 -16.65 -14.53 12.66
CA ALA A 38 -16.02 -13.74 13.69
C ALA A 38 -14.50 -13.93 13.61
N VAL A 39 -13.74 -12.84 13.54
CA VAL A 39 -12.27 -12.84 13.53
C VAL A 39 -11.78 -12.29 14.86
N ALA A 40 -11.02 -13.08 15.61
CA ALA A 40 -10.50 -12.68 16.90
C ALA A 40 -8.99 -12.45 16.85
N LEU A 41 -8.53 -11.36 17.45
CA LEU A 41 -7.11 -11.03 17.56
C LEU A 41 -6.49 -11.54 18.86
N ASP A 42 -5.18 -11.72 18.86
CA ASP A 42 -4.40 -11.89 20.09
C ASP A 42 -4.44 -10.64 20.98
N ILE A 43 -4.47 -10.87 22.29
CA ILE A 43 -4.70 -9.83 23.33
C ILE A 43 -3.62 -8.72 23.28
N VAL A 44 -2.40 -9.02 22.84
CA VAL A 44 -1.32 -8.03 22.72
C VAL A 44 -1.53 -7.10 21.51
N SER A 45 -2.07 -7.64 20.42
CA SER A 45 -2.36 -6.91 19.17
C SER A 45 -3.66 -6.09 19.24
N HIS A 46 -4.56 -6.48 20.14
CA HIS A 46 -5.81 -5.79 20.47
C HIS A 46 -5.59 -4.41 21.11
N VAL A 47 -4.64 -4.29 22.04
CA VAL A 47 -4.38 -3.03 22.78
C VAL A 47 -3.73 -1.95 21.90
N SER A 48 -3.20 -2.35 20.74
CA SER A 48 -2.52 -1.45 19.81
C SER A 48 -3.44 -0.84 18.75
N GLY A 49 -4.62 -1.40 18.46
CA GLY A 49 -5.57 -0.81 17.50
C GLY A 49 -5.09 -0.77 16.03
N HIS A 50 -4.17 -1.65 15.64
CA HIS A 50 -3.38 -1.53 14.40
C HIS A 50 -3.59 -2.62 13.34
N THR A 51 -4.68 -3.40 13.42
CA THR A 51 -4.97 -4.42 12.38
C THR A 51 -5.73 -3.85 11.19
N SER A 52 -5.51 -4.43 9.99
CA SER A 52 -6.29 -4.12 8.78
C SER A 52 -7.79 -4.39 8.94
N LEU A 53 -8.19 -5.23 9.91
CA LEU A 53 -9.59 -5.55 10.19
C LEU A 53 -10.43 -4.34 10.68
N TYR A 54 -9.81 -3.33 11.32
CA TYR A 54 -10.56 -2.13 11.78
C TYR A 54 -11.12 -1.30 10.64
N ASN A 55 -10.50 -1.35 9.47
CA ASN A 55 -10.91 -0.57 8.29
C ASN A 55 -11.50 -1.47 7.20
N HIS A 56 -11.69 -2.77 7.48
CA HIS A 56 -12.18 -3.68 6.45
C HIS A 56 -13.69 -3.52 6.26
N ALA A 57 -14.11 -3.11 5.06
CA ALA A 57 -15.51 -2.74 4.76
C ALA A 57 -16.57 -3.81 5.10
N LYS A 58 -16.19 -5.09 5.12
CA LYS A 58 -17.08 -6.20 5.48
C LYS A 58 -17.12 -6.55 6.96
N CYS A 59 -16.32 -5.88 7.79
CA CYS A 59 -16.10 -6.21 9.18
C CYS A 59 -16.50 -5.06 10.11
N VAL A 60 -17.10 -5.39 11.26
CA VAL A 60 -17.43 -4.44 12.32
C VAL A 60 -16.92 -4.95 13.66
N THR A 61 -16.43 -4.06 14.52
CA THR A 61 -15.98 -4.43 15.88
C THR A 61 -17.18 -4.79 16.76
N LEU A 62 -17.13 -5.97 17.40
CA LEU A 62 -18.21 -6.46 18.26
C LEU A 62 -18.14 -5.96 19.71
N ASP A 63 -16.98 -5.50 20.16
CA ASP A 63 -16.77 -4.99 21.51
C ASP A 63 -16.21 -3.56 21.53
N ALA A 64 -16.51 -2.82 22.59
CA ALA A 64 -16.01 -1.46 22.79
C ALA A 64 -14.49 -1.41 23.05
N VAL A 65 -13.89 -2.56 23.36
CA VAL A 65 -12.45 -2.70 23.62
C VAL A 65 -11.70 -2.94 22.29
N GLY A 66 -12.37 -3.48 21.26
CA GLY A 66 -11.88 -3.66 19.89
C GLY A 66 -11.02 -4.91 19.66
N GLY A 67 -11.48 -6.13 19.90
CA GLY A 67 -10.66 -7.37 19.78
C GLY A 67 -11.27 -8.50 18.97
N VAL A 68 -12.56 -8.36 18.64
CA VAL A 68 -13.32 -9.30 17.84
C VAL A 68 -14.07 -8.55 16.75
N PHE A 69 -13.94 -9.01 15.52
CA PHE A 69 -14.59 -8.45 14.35
C PHE A 69 -15.66 -9.40 13.83
N GLN A 70 -16.87 -8.91 13.65
CA GLN A 70 -17.90 -9.61 12.90
C GLN A 70 -17.79 -9.22 11.43
N CYS A 71 -17.45 -10.18 10.59
CA CYS A 71 -17.33 -10.00 9.16
C CYS A 71 -18.45 -10.72 8.42
N ALA A 72 -19.10 -10.04 7.48
CA ALA A 72 -20.20 -10.59 6.70
C ALA A 72 -19.77 -10.88 5.25
N ALA A 73 -20.26 -11.98 4.68
CA ALA A 73 -20.07 -12.36 3.28
C ALA A 73 -18.60 -12.33 2.81
N LEU A 74 -17.68 -12.87 3.61
CA LEU A 74 -16.29 -13.05 3.20
C LEU A 74 -16.16 -14.23 2.23
N THR A 75 -15.42 -14.02 1.16
CA THR A 75 -14.97 -15.06 0.25
C THR A 75 -13.88 -15.91 0.89
N LYS A 76 -13.60 -17.06 0.27
CA LYS A 76 -12.51 -17.93 0.66
C LYS A 76 -11.15 -17.19 0.72
N ASP A 77 -10.85 -16.38 -0.29
CA ASP A 77 -9.57 -15.68 -0.38
C ASP A 77 -9.42 -14.62 0.72
N GLU A 78 -10.48 -13.85 1.00
CA GLU A 78 -10.50 -12.89 2.12
C GLU A 78 -10.27 -13.58 3.47
N ILE A 79 -10.92 -14.73 3.69
CA ILE A 79 -10.73 -15.54 4.92
C ILE A 79 -9.28 -16.04 5.02
N CYS A 80 -8.70 -16.51 3.92
CA CYS A 80 -7.32 -16.95 3.90
C CYS A 80 -6.33 -15.79 4.12
N SER A 81 -6.61 -14.60 3.58
CA SER A 81 -5.80 -13.39 3.83
C SER A 81 -5.83 -12.98 5.31
N PHE A 82 -6.99 -13.08 5.97
CA PHE A 82 -7.07 -12.82 7.41
C PHE A 82 -6.34 -13.87 8.24
N ALA A 83 -6.47 -15.15 7.89
CA ALA A 83 -5.75 -16.22 8.60
C ALA A 83 -4.22 -16.08 8.47
N ALA A 84 -3.73 -15.47 7.39
CA ALA A 84 -2.30 -15.19 7.19
C ALA A 84 -1.76 -14.05 8.08
N LEU A 85 -2.63 -13.20 8.65
CA LEU A 85 -2.22 -12.12 9.54
C LEU A 85 -1.65 -12.70 10.86
N PRO A 86 -0.46 -12.29 11.31
CA PRO A 86 0.17 -12.82 12.51
C PRO A 86 -0.65 -12.52 13.77
N GLU A 87 -1.39 -11.41 13.81
CA GLU A 87 -2.21 -11.00 14.94
C GLU A 87 -3.55 -11.73 15.07
N VAL A 88 -4.01 -12.41 14.02
CA VAL A 88 -5.27 -13.15 14.03
C VAL A 88 -5.05 -14.46 14.77
N ARG A 89 -5.83 -14.66 15.85
CA ARG A 89 -5.81 -15.87 16.66
C ARG A 89 -6.72 -16.94 16.06
N GLU A 90 -7.95 -16.56 15.72
CA GLU A 90 -8.98 -17.52 15.31
C GLU A 90 -10.06 -16.87 14.43
N ILE A 91 -10.62 -17.67 13.50
CA ILE A 91 -11.74 -17.33 12.61
C ILE A 91 -12.84 -18.38 12.79
N VAL A 92 -14.00 -17.93 13.27
CA VAL A 92 -15.15 -18.78 13.62
C VAL A 92 -16.36 -18.45 12.75
N ALA A 93 -17.11 -19.45 12.28
CA ALA A 93 -18.33 -19.19 11.51
C ALA A 93 -19.45 -18.64 12.40
N ILE A 94 -20.16 -17.62 11.91
CA ILE A 94 -21.38 -17.10 12.53
C ILE A 94 -22.56 -17.84 11.89
N VAL A 95 -23.12 -18.79 12.64
CA VAL A 95 -24.35 -19.47 12.25
C VAL A 95 -25.56 -18.69 12.79
N PRO A 96 -26.60 -18.43 11.98
CA PRO A 96 -27.86 -17.92 12.49
C PRO A 96 -28.42 -18.93 13.50
N PHE A 97 -28.69 -18.49 14.72
CA PHE A 97 -29.50 -19.26 15.65
C PHE A 97 -30.94 -19.29 15.12
N ASP A 98 -31.27 -20.33 14.36
CA ASP A 98 -32.67 -20.58 14.03
C ASP A 98 -33.40 -20.92 15.32
N SER A 99 -34.39 -20.11 15.69
CA SER A 99 -35.02 -20.12 17.01
C SER A 99 -35.93 -21.34 17.25
N ASP A 100 -35.90 -22.34 16.37
CA ASP A 100 -36.88 -23.42 16.30
C ASP A 100 -36.27 -24.83 16.45
N ILE A 101 -35.01 -24.92 16.90
CA ILE A 101 -34.37 -26.20 17.18
C ILE A 101 -34.10 -26.31 18.68
N THR A 102 -35.03 -26.93 19.41
CA THR A 102 -34.70 -27.55 20.70
C THR A 102 -33.55 -28.54 20.47
N PRO A 103 -32.38 -28.37 21.09
CA PRO A 103 -31.25 -29.25 20.83
C PRO A 103 -31.56 -30.62 21.41
N LYS A 104 -31.76 -31.62 20.54
CA LYS A 104 -31.80 -33.02 20.93
C LYS A 104 -30.38 -33.41 21.37
N PRO A 105 -30.17 -33.89 22.61
CA PRO A 105 -28.84 -34.27 23.07
C PRO A 105 -28.48 -35.65 22.51
N ALA A 106 -28.14 -35.76 21.23
CA ALA A 106 -27.59 -37.00 20.66
C ALA A 106 -26.95 -36.90 19.26
N ASP A 107 -26.96 -35.77 18.56
CA ASP A 107 -26.17 -35.68 17.31
C ASP A 107 -24.78 -35.15 17.66
N ALA A 108 -24.04 -36.01 18.39
CA ALA A 108 -22.60 -35.92 18.50
C ALA A 108 -22.05 -35.83 17.07
N LEU A 109 -21.51 -34.66 16.74
CA LEU A 109 -20.88 -34.34 15.48
C LEU A 109 -19.68 -35.29 15.28
N THR A 110 -19.96 -36.47 14.75
CA THR A 110 -18.94 -37.44 14.36
C THR A 110 -18.50 -37.03 12.96
N THR A 111 -17.85 -35.87 12.87
CA THR A 111 -17.24 -35.42 11.62
C THR A 111 -15.90 -36.09 11.52
N THR A 112 -15.84 -37.13 10.69
CA THR A 112 -14.61 -37.69 10.16
C THR A 112 -13.71 -36.53 9.72
N ALA A 113 -12.49 -36.47 10.25
CA ALA A 113 -11.49 -35.48 9.91
C ALA A 113 -11.09 -35.62 8.42
N ALA A 114 -11.94 -35.11 7.53
CA ALA A 114 -11.51 -34.69 6.22
C ALA A 114 -10.83 -33.33 6.42
N THR A 115 -9.53 -33.35 6.67
CA THR A 115 -8.63 -32.20 6.60
C THR A 115 -8.64 -31.66 5.18
N ILE A 116 -9.70 -30.92 4.83
CA ILE A 116 -9.72 -30.11 3.62
C ILE A 116 -8.91 -28.88 3.96
N ASN A 117 -7.68 -28.87 3.46
CA ASN A 117 -6.78 -27.74 3.53
C ASN A 117 -7.45 -26.55 2.82
N LEU A 118 -8.13 -25.69 3.59
CA LEU A 118 -8.95 -24.61 3.06
C LEU A 118 -8.07 -23.56 2.40
N CYS A 119 -6.92 -23.26 3.02
CA CYS A 119 -5.95 -22.31 2.52
C CYS A 119 -4.66 -23.05 2.15
N PRO A 120 -4.65 -23.84 1.05
CA PRO A 120 -3.43 -24.50 0.63
C PRO A 120 -2.38 -23.42 0.38
N LEU A 121 -1.14 -23.68 0.81
CA LEU A 121 0.03 -22.78 0.80
C LEU A 121 0.46 -22.26 -0.60
N ASN A 122 -0.42 -22.25 -1.59
CA ASN A 122 -0.10 -21.94 -2.97
C ASN A 122 -1.15 -21.05 -3.67
N ILE A 123 -1.62 -20.02 -2.97
CA ILE A 123 -2.17 -18.83 -3.62
C ILE A 123 -1.37 -17.62 -3.16
N ILE A 124 -0.15 -17.50 -3.68
CA ILE A 124 0.28 -16.18 -4.13
C ILE A 124 -0.81 -15.77 -5.13
N PRO A 125 -1.52 -14.63 -4.95
CA PRO A 125 -2.45 -14.17 -5.97
C PRO A 125 -1.72 -14.27 -7.31
N LYS A 126 -2.34 -14.95 -8.27
CA LYS A 126 -1.78 -15.12 -9.62
C LYS A 126 -1.70 -13.74 -10.28
N HIS A 127 -0.68 -12.98 -9.93
CA HIS A 127 -0.10 -12.02 -10.84
C HIS A 127 0.47 -12.88 -11.96
N THR A 128 -0.21 -12.82 -13.10
CA THR A 128 0.29 -13.32 -14.37
C THR A 128 1.74 -12.91 -14.48
N THR A 129 2.65 -13.88 -14.30
CA THR A 129 4.09 -13.66 -14.41
C THR A 129 4.40 -13.58 -15.89
N ASP A 130 4.00 -12.49 -16.52
CA ASP A 130 4.71 -12.01 -17.68
C ASP A 130 6.12 -11.64 -17.22
N ALA A 131 7.11 -11.97 -18.06
CA ALA A 131 8.53 -11.83 -17.78
C ALA A 131 8.83 -10.50 -17.07
N ALA A 132 9.44 -10.59 -15.88
CA ALA A 132 9.72 -9.45 -15.01
C ALA A 132 10.52 -8.39 -15.77
N THR A 133 9.80 -7.37 -16.24
CA THR A 133 10.39 -6.08 -16.57
C THR A 133 10.94 -5.51 -15.26
N PRO A 134 12.13 -4.89 -15.23
CA PRO A 134 12.62 -4.24 -14.03
C PRO A 134 11.54 -3.30 -13.48
N SER A 135 11.14 -3.50 -12.22
CA SER A 135 10.16 -2.63 -11.55
C SER A 135 10.63 -1.19 -11.68
N ALA A 136 9.75 -0.30 -12.14
CA ALA A 136 10.02 1.13 -12.25
C ALA A 136 10.21 1.80 -10.88
N CYS A 137 9.92 1.08 -9.79
CA CYS A 137 10.05 1.54 -8.42
C CYS A 137 10.95 0.64 -7.58
N ASP A 138 11.55 1.26 -6.56
CA ASP A 138 12.20 0.56 -5.46
C ASP A 138 11.20 -0.34 -4.73
N LYS A 139 11.71 -1.26 -3.92
CA LYS A 139 10.86 -2.06 -3.02
C LYS A 139 10.17 -1.13 -2.00
N PRO A 140 8.85 -1.27 -1.78
CA PRO A 140 8.15 -0.50 -0.77
C PRO A 140 8.75 -0.68 0.62
N VAL A 141 8.89 0.43 1.33
CA VAL A 141 9.22 0.47 2.76
C VAL A 141 7.91 0.55 3.53
N GLU A 142 7.74 -0.39 4.46
CA GLU A 142 6.57 -0.49 5.34
C GLU A 142 6.60 0.55 6.46
N ASP A 143 5.43 0.93 6.92
CA ASP A 143 5.15 1.88 8.00
C ASP A 143 5.84 3.25 7.86
N VAL A 144 6.04 3.70 6.62
CA VAL A 144 6.70 4.97 6.31
C VAL A 144 5.79 5.90 5.53
N ASP A 145 5.69 7.14 6.01
CA ASP A 145 5.14 8.27 5.28
C ASP A 145 6.25 9.30 5.05
N PHE A 146 6.12 10.05 3.95
CA PHE A 146 6.98 11.19 3.64
C PHE A 146 6.12 12.44 3.77
N GLU A 147 6.40 13.30 4.74
CA GLU A 147 5.53 14.45 5.02
C GLU A 147 5.44 15.42 3.82
N GLY A 148 4.20 15.75 3.42
CA GLY A 148 3.87 16.77 2.42
C GLY A 148 4.34 16.45 1.00
N ASN A 149 4.52 17.51 0.20
CA ASN A 149 4.98 17.47 -1.20
C ASN A 149 4.05 16.70 -2.15
N ASP A 150 2.75 16.66 -1.85
CA ASP A 150 1.76 15.96 -2.66
C ASP A 150 1.48 16.69 -3.98
N ILE A 151 1.56 15.95 -5.08
CA ILE A 151 1.14 16.36 -6.42
C ILE A 151 -0.37 16.21 -6.52
N LYS A 152 -0.86 14.99 -6.26
CA LYS A 152 -2.25 14.54 -6.29
C LYS A 152 -2.37 13.22 -5.52
N PHE A 153 -3.60 12.75 -5.34
CA PHE A 153 -3.89 11.42 -4.84
C PHE A 153 -4.64 10.57 -5.87
N THR A 154 -4.53 9.25 -5.77
CA THR A 154 -5.28 8.27 -6.56
C THR A 154 -5.79 7.15 -5.66
N GLN A 155 -6.96 6.58 -5.98
CA GLN A 155 -7.51 5.45 -5.23
C GLN A 155 -6.97 4.12 -5.77
N ARG A 156 -6.34 3.32 -4.90
CA ARG A 156 -5.82 1.98 -5.20
C ARG A 156 -5.96 1.09 -3.98
N SER A 157 -6.60 -0.06 -4.15
CA SER A 157 -6.72 -1.05 -3.09
C SER A 157 -5.39 -1.76 -2.79
N ASN A 158 -4.44 -1.75 -3.72
CA ASN A 158 -3.10 -2.31 -3.55
C ASN A 158 -2.02 -1.22 -3.67
N SER A 159 -1.04 -1.22 -2.76
CA SER A 159 0.09 -0.30 -2.77
C SER A 159 0.99 -0.44 -4.00
N ASP A 160 1.05 -1.62 -4.61
CA ASP A 160 1.89 -1.89 -5.77
C ASP A 160 1.42 -1.11 -7.01
N ASP A 161 0.11 -0.82 -7.09
CA ASP A 161 -0.46 -0.03 -8.18
C ASP A 161 -0.04 1.46 -8.11
N CYS A 162 0.41 1.94 -6.94
CA CYS A 162 0.89 3.31 -6.79
C CYS A 162 2.19 3.57 -7.57
N CYS A 163 2.98 2.52 -7.81
CA CYS A 163 4.20 2.64 -8.61
C CYS A 163 3.88 3.12 -10.02
N ASP A 164 2.90 2.48 -10.64
CA ASP A 164 2.42 2.79 -11.98
C ASP A 164 1.81 4.20 -12.07
N ASP A 165 1.02 4.57 -11.07
CA ASP A 165 0.40 5.90 -11.00
C ASP A 165 1.47 7.00 -10.88
N CYS A 166 2.49 6.78 -10.04
CA CYS A 166 3.59 7.72 -9.87
C CYS A 166 4.47 7.79 -11.13
N ALA A 167 4.84 6.64 -11.70
CA ALA A 167 5.60 6.58 -12.95
C ALA A 167 4.91 7.34 -14.09
N LYS A 168 3.57 7.30 -14.18
CA LYS A 168 2.78 8.03 -15.19
C LYS A 168 2.50 9.49 -14.83
N THR A 169 2.87 9.94 -13.63
CA THR A 169 2.60 11.31 -13.16
C THR A 169 3.85 12.17 -13.29
N PRO A 170 3.82 13.23 -14.13
CA PRO A 170 4.97 14.09 -14.31
C PRO A 170 5.50 14.67 -13.00
N GLY A 171 6.81 14.54 -12.79
CA GLY A 171 7.48 15.01 -11.58
C GLY A 171 7.24 14.19 -10.31
N CYS A 172 6.52 13.06 -10.37
CA CYS A 172 6.38 12.17 -9.22
C CYS A 172 7.64 11.32 -9.02
N VAL A 173 8.27 11.44 -7.85
CA VAL A 173 9.52 10.74 -7.52
C VAL A 173 9.34 9.72 -6.39
N VAL A 174 8.23 9.82 -5.66
CA VAL A 174 7.90 8.93 -4.54
C VAL A 174 6.39 8.86 -4.39
N TYR A 175 5.87 7.71 -4.01
CA TYR A 175 4.49 7.57 -3.56
C TYR A 175 4.44 7.12 -2.11
N VAL A 176 3.35 7.46 -1.43
CA VAL A 176 2.97 6.86 -0.14
C VAL A 176 1.56 6.32 -0.28
N TRP A 177 1.40 5.00 -0.20
CA TRP A 177 0.10 4.37 -0.07
C TRP A 177 -0.32 4.34 1.40
N THR A 178 -1.60 4.56 1.68
CA THR A 178 -2.16 4.39 3.03
C THR A 178 -3.52 3.69 2.94
N PRO A 179 -4.00 3.03 4.00
CA PRO A 179 -5.32 2.40 4.03
C PRO A 179 -6.49 3.40 4.07
N TRP A 180 -6.23 4.70 3.95
CA TRP A 180 -7.26 5.74 3.93
C TRP A 180 -8.23 5.51 2.75
N GLU A 181 -9.53 5.54 3.04
CA GLU A 181 -10.65 5.34 2.08
C GLU A 181 -10.58 4.04 1.25
N ASP A 182 -10.23 2.90 1.85
CA ASP A 182 -10.02 1.62 1.14
C ASP A 182 -8.77 1.61 0.23
N GLY A 183 -7.82 2.52 0.47
CA GLY A 183 -6.50 2.53 -0.13
C GLY A 183 -6.25 3.72 -1.04
N THR A 184 -5.36 4.63 -0.61
CA THR A 184 -5.04 5.86 -1.35
C THR A 184 -3.54 5.98 -1.57
N CYS A 185 -3.13 6.22 -2.82
CA CYS A 185 -1.77 6.62 -3.19
C CYS A 185 -1.66 8.14 -3.14
N PHE A 186 -0.75 8.64 -2.31
CA PHE A 186 -0.34 10.03 -2.30
C PHE A 186 0.94 10.19 -3.11
N LEU A 187 0.82 10.77 -4.31
CA LEU A 187 1.90 10.90 -5.27
C LEU A 187 2.66 12.19 -4.99
N LYS A 188 3.97 12.13 -4.79
CA LYS A 188 4.77 13.25 -4.29
C LYS A 188 5.92 13.58 -5.21
N TRP A 189 6.18 14.87 -5.33
CA TRP A 189 7.25 15.38 -6.18
C TRP A 189 8.62 15.39 -5.51
N LYS A 190 8.65 15.18 -4.19
CA LYS A 190 9.86 14.99 -3.38
C LYS A 190 9.55 14.10 -2.18
N ALA A 191 10.52 13.28 -1.80
CA ALA A 191 10.50 12.63 -0.50
C ALA A 191 10.77 13.67 0.59
N GLY A 192 9.71 14.01 1.34
CA GLY A 192 9.81 14.86 2.52
C GLY A 192 10.52 14.16 3.68
N LYS A 193 10.32 14.68 4.89
CA LYS A 193 10.82 14.02 6.10
C LYS A 193 10.15 12.65 6.24
N SER A 194 10.96 11.61 6.39
CA SER A 194 10.47 10.27 6.71
C SER A 194 9.91 10.27 8.13
N VAL A 195 8.66 9.86 8.26
CA VAL A 195 7.99 9.67 9.55
C VAL A 195 7.39 8.28 9.63
N HIS A 196 7.38 7.72 10.83
CA HIS A 196 6.76 6.43 11.10
C HIS A 196 5.23 6.59 11.03
N LYS A 197 4.57 5.80 10.18
CA LYS A 197 3.11 5.79 10.04
C LYS A 197 2.64 4.37 9.75
N TRP A 198 2.05 3.75 10.77
CA TRP A 198 1.55 2.38 10.69
C TRP A 198 0.59 2.18 9.50
N GLY A 199 0.83 1.12 8.74
CA GLY A 199 0.07 0.73 7.54
C GLY A 199 0.37 1.53 6.28
N ALA A 200 1.23 2.56 6.37
CA ALA A 200 1.68 3.29 5.18
C ALA A 200 2.77 2.49 4.44
N LYS A 201 2.77 2.56 3.12
CA LYS A 201 3.78 1.91 2.27
C LYS A 201 4.33 2.92 1.29
N ALA A 202 5.64 3.14 1.31
CA ALA A 202 6.26 4.16 0.47
C ALA A 202 7.36 3.58 -0.40
N ALA A 203 7.41 3.98 -1.68
CA ALA A 203 8.52 3.63 -2.55
C ALA A 203 8.90 4.81 -3.45
N LYS A 204 10.19 4.87 -3.77
CA LYS A 204 10.73 5.81 -4.77
C LYS A 204 10.56 5.23 -6.16
N VAL A 205 10.45 6.11 -7.15
CA VAL A 205 10.32 5.76 -8.56
C VAL A 205 11.62 6.10 -9.27
N ALA A 206 12.18 5.12 -9.99
CA ALA A 206 13.44 5.26 -10.71
C ALA A 206 13.29 6.03 -12.03
N ASN A 207 12.09 5.99 -12.64
CA ASN A 207 11.79 6.61 -13.93
C ASN A 207 10.56 7.53 -13.82
N SER A 208 10.69 8.68 -13.17
CA SER A 208 9.63 9.70 -13.19
C SER A 208 9.43 10.24 -14.61
N VAL A 209 8.19 10.34 -15.08
CA VAL A 209 7.92 10.99 -16.37
C VAL A 209 8.26 12.48 -16.30
N GLY A 210 9.02 12.95 -17.28
CA GLY A 210 9.48 14.33 -17.36
C GLY A 210 10.68 14.62 -16.43
N SER A 211 11.61 15.40 -16.96
CA SER A 211 12.81 15.85 -16.27
C SER A 211 13.06 17.33 -16.56
N CYS A 212 13.99 17.90 -15.80
CA CYS A 212 14.61 19.15 -16.17
C CYS A 212 16.07 18.91 -16.47
N GLN A 213 16.60 19.70 -17.39
CA GLN A 213 18.03 19.83 -17.63
C GLN A 213 18.75 20.23 -16.34
N ALA A 214 20.07 19.98 -16.32
CA ALA A 214 20.91 20.37 -15.20
C ALA A 214 20.73 21.87 -14.87
N ALA A 215 20.52 22.17 -13.59
CA ALA A 215 20.26 23.53 -13.13
C ALA A 215 21.45 24.46 -13.45
N GLN A 216 21.13 25.65 -13.92
CA GLN A 216 22.06 26.69 -14.36
C GLN A 216 22.20 27.75 -13.26
N ALA A 217 23.41 27.90 -12.72
CA ALA A 217 23.70 28.91 -11.71
C ALA A 217 23.87 30.30 -12.34
N ASN A 218 23.37 31.32 -11.65
CA ASN A 218 23.41 32.74 -12.00
C ASN A 218 22.79 33.08 -13.37
N VAL A 219 21.81 32.28 -13.82
CA VAL A 219 21.06 32.50 -15.05
C VAL A 219 19.62 32.82 -14.69
N ASP A 220 19.09 33.93 -15.23
CA ASP A 220 17.67 34.28 -15.15
C ASP A 220 17.06 34.31 -16.56
N TYR A 221 16.05 33.48 -16.79
CA TYR A 221 15.18 33.59 -17.95
C TYR A 221 14.17 34.72 -17.67
N ASN A 222 14.27 35.87 -18.35
CA ASN A 222 13.41 37.01 -18.01
C ASN A 222 11.95 36.83 -18.46
N GLY A 223 11.01 37.07 -17.55
CA GLY A 223 9.58 37.14 -17.84
C GLY A 223 8.92 35.78 -18.10
N ASN A 224 7.72 35.83 -18.68
CA ASN A 224 6.87 34.66 -18.99
C ASN A 224 6.51 33.81 -17.75
N ASP A 225 6.48 34.41 -16.57
CA ASP A 225 6.14 33.72 -15.34
C ASP A 225 4.64 33.37 -15.33
N ILE A 226 4.34 32.08 -15.24
CA ILE A 226 2.98 31.52 -15.14
C ILE A 226 2.58 31.26 -13.69
N ASP A 227 3.56 31.15 -12.78
CA ASP A 227 3.33 31.01 -11.35
C ASP A 227 4.56 31.46 -10.55
N ARG A 228 4.35 31.80 -9.28
CA ARG A 228 5.39 32.15 -8.32
C ARG A 228 5.13 31.44 -6.99
N ILE A 229 5.92 30.41 -6.73
CA ILE A 229 5.72 29.49 -5.59
C ILE A 229 6.88 29.65 -4.62
N TYR A 230 6.60 29.79 -3.32
CA TYR A 230 7.63 29.78 -2.28
C TYR A 230 8.13 28.35 -2.05
N ALA A 231 9.40 28.07 -2.37
CA ALA A 231 10.00 26.74 -2.26
C ALA A 231 11.54 26.82 -2.34
N ASP A 232 12.21 25.72 -1.96
CA ASP A 232 13.65 25.58 -2.16
C ASP A 232 14.00 25.43 -3.65
N LYS A 233 15.22 25.83 -4.02
CA LYS A 233 15.67 25.80 -5.43
C LYS A 233 15.59 24.40 -6.06
N ASP A 234 15.79 23.36 -5.26
CA ASP A 234 15.82 21.96 -5.70
C ASP A 234 14.39 21.44 -6.02
N ASP A 235 13.37 22.18 -5.60
CA ASP A 235 11.96 21.81 -5.73
C ASP A 235 11.33 22.37 -7.01
N CYS A 236 11.94 23.40 -7.60
CA CYS A 236 11.37 24.11 -8.74
C CYS A 236 11.18 23.26 -9.99
N CYS A 237 12.04 22.27 -10.23
CA CYS A 237 11.88 21.37 -11.38
C CYS A 237 10.58 20.57 -11.25
N ALA A 238 10.36 19.97 -10.09
CA ALA A 238 9.18 19.17 -9.80
C ALA A 238 7.89 20.02 -9.88
N LEU A 239 7.95 21.24 -9.36
CA LEU A 239 6.85 22.21 -9.48
C LEU A 239 6.58 22.59 -10.94
N CYS A 240 7.62 22.75 -11.76
CA CYS A 240 7.47 22.97 -13.21
C CYS A 240 6.85 21.76 -13.91
N LEU A 241 7.29 20.54 -13.59
CA LEU A 241 6.75 19.31 -14.18
C LEU A 241 5.26 19.10 -13.87
N LYS A 242 4.78 19.58 -12.72
CA LYS A 242 3.35 19.59 -12.34
C LYS A 242 2.50 20.52 -13.21
N ALA A 243 3.07 21.57 -13.77
CA ALA A 243 2.37 22.53 -14.63
C ALA A 243 2.58 22.16 -16.10
N ASP A 244 1.54 21.65 -16.78
CA ASP A 244 1.64 21.16 -18.17
C ASP A 244 2.19 22.21 -19.16
N ASN A 245 1.92 23.49 -18.91
CA ASN A 245 2.39 24.60 -19.73
C ASN A 245 3.75 25.17 -19.29
N CYS A 246 4.40 24.61 -18.26
CA CYS A 246 5.72 25.05 -17.83
C CYS A 246 6.82 24.52 -18.75
N LYS A 247 7.72 25.41 -19.20
CA LYS A 247 8.90 25.14 -20.03
C LYS A 247 10.22 25.30 -19.27
N GLY A 248 10.19 25.91 -18.09
CA GLY A 248 11.35 26.06 -17.22
C GLY A 248 11.03 26.86 -15.97
N TYR A 249 12.05 27.17 -15.18
CA TYR A 249 11.90 27.94 -13.96
C TYR A 249 13.14 28.81 -13.71
N SER A 250 12.96 29.89 -12.93
CA SER A 250 14.05 30.61 -12.26
C SER A 250 13.77 30.57 -10.76
N HIS A 251 14.70 30.11 -9.92
CA HIS A 251 14.64 30.28 -8.47
C HIS A 251 15.37 31.55 -8.04
N TYR A 252 14.72 32.41 -7.27
CA TYR A 252 15.35 33.60 -6.70
C TYR A 252 14.69 33.98 -5.38
N GLN A 253 15.51 34.26 -4.35
CA GLN A 253 15.07 34.71 -3.02
C GLN A 253 13.96 33.83 -2.40
N GLY A 254 14.06 32.51 -2.56
CA GLY A 254 13.11 31.55 -1.97
C GLY A 254 11.86 31.29 -2.80
N TYR A 255 11.78 31.81 -4.03
CA TYR A 255 10.65 31.60 -4.93
C TYR A 255 11.08 30.90 -6.22
N CYS A 256 10.30 29.90 -6.62
CA CYS A 256 10.28 29.33 -7.96
C CYS A 256 9.35 30.16 -8.86
N TYR A 257 9.93 30.84 -9.85
CA TYR A 257 9.21 31.52 -10.91
C TYR A 257 9.08 30.56 -12.09
N LEU A 258 7.92 29.89 -12.18
CA LEU A 258 7.64 28.91 -13.23
C LEU A 258 7.33 29.63 -14.53
N LYS A 259 7.88 29.15 -15.66
CA LYS A 259 7.87 29.87 -16.93
C LYS A 259 7.07 29.12 -17.97
N GLY A 260 6.11 29.81 -18.56
CA GLY A 260 5.32 29.29 -19.67
C GLY A 260 6.10 29.22 -20.99
N GLU A 261 7.12 30.06 -21.12
CA GLU A 261 8.06 30.11 -22.24
C GLU A 261 9.43 30.56 -21.72
N LEU A 262 10.53 30.07 -22.32
CA LEU A 262 11.86 30.52 -21.94
C LEU A 262 12.14 31.90 -22.55
N GLY A 263 12.26 32.91 -21.69
CA GLY A 263 12.71 34.23 -22.08
C GLY A 263 14.20 34.27 -22.44
N ASN A 264 14.73 35.47 -22.69
CA ASN A 264 16.17 35.62 -22.89
C ASN A 264 16.92 35.30 -21.59
N ALA A 265 17.91 34.41 -21.69
CA ALA A 265 18.83 34.12 -20.61
C ALA A 265 19.71 35.35 -20.33
N SER A 266 19.80 35.73 -19.06
CA SER A 266 20.62 36.84 -18.58
C SER A 266 21.38 36.45 -17.33
N TYR A 267 22.55 37.05 -17.12
CA TYR A 267 23.30 36.84 -15.88
C TYR A 267 22.61 37.57 -14.72
N LYS A 268 22.36 36.85 -13.63
CA LYS A 268 21.88 37.44 -12.37
C LYS A 268 22.34 36.60 -11.19
N GLU A 269 23.16 37.21 -10.34
CA GLU A 269 23.74 36.54 -9.19
C GLU A 269 22.65 36.03 -8.23
N GLY A 270 22.80 34.79 -7.77
CA GLY A 270 21.89 34.15 -6.84
C GLY A 270 20.63 33.54 -7.47
N VAL A 271 20.47 33.63 -8.80
CA VAL A 271 19.39 32.91 -9.51
C VAL A 271 19.86 31.50 -9.88
N THR A 272 19.00 30.51 -9.68
CA THR A 272 19.20 29.16 -10.21
C THR A 272 18.06 28.80 -11.14
N SER A 273 18.33 28.57 -12.42
CA SER A 273 17.29 28.27 -13.40
C SER A 273 17.37 26.83 -13.90
N GLY A 274 16.28 26.32 -14.46
CA GLY A 274 16.23 25.04 -15.13
C GLY A 274 15.26 25.06 -16.30
N VAL A 275 15.51 24.21 -17.28
CA VAL A 275 14.68 24.02 -18.48
C VAL A 275 14.04 22.66 -18.40
N ARG A 276 12.74 22.56 -18.67
CA ARG A 276 12.03 21.30 -18.76
C ARG A 276 12.37 20.62 -20.11
N ASP A 277 12.60 19.31 -20.08
CA ASP A 277 12.82 18.49 -21.28
C ASP A 277 11.52 18.24 -22.09
#